data_AF-A0A0S8BGZ4-F1
#
_entry.id   AF-A0A0S8BGZ4-F1
#
_cell.length_a   1.000
_cell.length_b   1.000
_cell.length_c   1.000
_cell.angle_alpha   90.00
_cell.angle_beta   90.00
_cell.angle_gamma   90.00
#
_symmetry.space_group_name_H-M   'P 1'
#
loop_
_entity.id
_entity.type
_entity.pdbx_description
1 polymer ?
#
loop_
_entity_poly.entity_id
_entity_poly.type
_entity_poly.pdbx_seq_one_letter_code
_entity_poly.pdbx_strand_id
1 'polypeptide(L)'
;ELRYAGKVGTGYDDELLKNLRKRLDRLERETSPFDEAVSERDVHWVTPELVGEFGFTEWTRKGRLRHPRFLGIRKDKKAKDVHRERAGG
;
A
#
# COMPACT_ATOMS: atom_id res chain seq x y z
N GLU A 1 9.72 10.06 -0.94
CA GLU A 1 9.96 9.15 -2.07
C GLU A 1 9.12 7.90 -1.85
N LEU A 2 8.31 7.52 -2.84
CA LEU A 2 7.43 6.36 -2.75
C LEU A 2 8.06 5.20 -3.50
N ARG A 3 8.19 4.05 -2.82
CA ARG A 3 8.80 2.83 -3.37
C ARG A 3 7.77 1.73 -3.50
N TYR A 4 7.77 1.04 -4.64
CA TYR A 4 6.83 -0.04 -4.88
C TYR A 4 7.20 -1.28 -4.04
N ALA A 5 6.40 -1.56 -3.00
CA ALA A 5 6.65 -2.65 -2.05
C ALA A 5 5.97 -3.99 -2.43
N GLY A 6 5.25 -4.04 -3.55
CA GLY A 6 4.50 -5.21 -4.03
C GLY A 6 2.98 -5.04 -3.97
N LYS A 7 2.27 -6.08 -4.41
CA LYS A 7 0.80 -6.17 -4.41
C LYS A 7 0.34 -7.06 -3.26
N VAL A 8 -0.77 -6.68 -2.63
CA VAL A 8 -1.48 -7.51 -1.66
C VAL A 8 -2.90 -7.77 -2.17
N GLY A 9 -3.35 -9.02 -2.06
CA GLY A 9 -4.68 -9.46 -2.47
C GLY A 9 -5.40 -10.27 -1.40
N THR A 10 -4.88 -10.29 -0.16
CA THR A 10 -5.41 -11.09 0.95
C THR A 10 -5.51 -10.24 2.21
N GLY A 11 -6.39 -10.64 3.14
CA GLY A 11 -6.64 -9.88 4.38
C GLY A 11 -7.70 -8.78 4.22
N TYR A 12 -8.52 -8.86 3.18
CA TYR A 12 -9.65 -7.97 2.97
C TYR A 12 -10.96 -8.75 3.19
N ASP A 13 -11.89 -8.16 3.93
CA ASP A 13 -13.30 -8.56 3.93
C ASP A 13 -14.12 -7.67 2.97
N ASP A 14 -15.35 -8.09 2.67
CA ASP A 14 -16.21 -7.40 1.70
C ASP A 14 -16.58 -5.97 2.15
N GLU A 15 -16.78 -5.74 3.44
CA GLU A 15 -17.11 -4.42 3.96
C GLU A 15 -15.90 -3.48 3.88
N LEU A 16 -14.72 -4.00 4.18
CA LEU A 16 -13.45 -3.30 4.09
C LEU A 16 -13.14 -2.95 2.63
N LEU A 17 -13.34 -3.84 1.68
CA LEU A 17 -13.17 -3.55 0.25
C LEU A 17 -14.08 -2.42 -0.20
N LYS A 18 -15.37 -2.46 0.17
CA LYS A 18 -16.32 -1.38 -0.17
C LYS A 18 -15.91 -0.04 0.44
N ASN A 19 -15.49 -0.04 1.71
CA ASN A 19 -15.04 1.16 2.40
C ASN A 19 -13.74 1.72 1.84
N LEU A 20 -12.78 0.84 1.53
CA LEU A 20 -11.50 1.22 0.94
C LEU A 20 -11.72 1.77 -0.47
N ARG A 21 -12.55 1.12 -1.28
CA ARG A 21 -12.91 1.58 -2.62
C ARG A 21 -13.47 3.00 -2.60
N LYS A 22 -14.48 3.27 -1.77
CA LYS A 22 -15.06 4.62 -1.61
C LYS A 22 -14.03 5.68 -1.21
N ARG A 23 -13.03 5.31 -0.41
CA ARG A 23 -11.96 6.24 0.01
C ARG A 23 -10.96 6.47 -1.12
N LEU A 24 -10.57 5.41 -1.82
CA LEU A 24 -9.62 5.45 -2.94
C LEU A 24 -10.19 6.22 -4.13
N ASP A 25 -11.47 6.04 -4.46
CA ASP A 25 -12.14 6.76 -5.54
C ASP A 25 -12.08 8.30 -5.34
N ARG A 26 -12.08 8.78 -4.09
CA ARG A 26 -11.94 10.22 -3.78
C ARG A 26 -10.52 10.74 -3.93
N LEU A 27 -9.55 9.84 -3.97
CA LEU A 27 -8.14 10.13 -4.08
C LEU A 27 -7.61 9.83 -5.48
N GLU A 28 -8.49 9.48 -6.42
CA GLU A 28 -8.15 9.18 -7.81
C GLU A 28 -7.24 10.25 -8.41
N ARG A 29 -6.32 9.79 -9.24
CA ARG A 29 -5.44 10.63 -10.05
C ARG A 29 -5.13 9.94 -11.36
N GLU A 30 -4.76 10.73 -12.35
CA GLU A 30 -4.42 10.21 -13.67
C GLU A 30 -2.98 9.68 -13.74
N THR A 31 -2.08 10.19 -12.90
CA THR A 31 -0.65 9.88 -12.97
C THR A 31 -0.17 9.00 -11.81
N SER A 32 0.89 8.23 -12.07
CA SER A 32 1.53 7.40 -11.05
C SER A 32 2.09 8.25 -9.91
N PRO A 33 1.79 7.92 -8.63
CA PRO A 33 2.42 8.53 -7.47
C PRO A 33 3.88 8.08 -7.25
N PHE A 34 4.30 7.00 -7.91
CA PHE A 34 5.61 6.41 -7.71
C PHE A 34 6.66 7.11 -8.56
N ASP A 35 7.84 7.33 -7.98
CA ASP A 35 9.02 7.84 -8.70
C ASP A 35 9.56 6.82 -9.72
N GLU A 36 9.23 5.53 -9.56
CA GLU A 36 9.57 4.45 -10.48
C GLU A 36 8.43 4.11 -11.45
N ALA A 37 8.79 3.69 -12.67
CA ALA A 37 7.81 3.20 -13.63
C ALA A 37 7.23 1.86 -13.17
N VAL A 38 5.95 1.86 -12.80
CA VAL A 38 5.21 0.66 -12.41
C VAL A 38 4.53 0.09 -13.66
N SER A 39 4.98 -1.09 -14.11
CA SER A 39 4.49 -1.75 -15.33
C SER A 39 3.26 -2.64 -15.07
N GLU A 40 2.24 -2.10 -14.41
CA GLU A 40 0.97 -2.81 -14.16
C GLU A 40 -0.11 -2.27 -15.11
N ARG A 41 -0.96 -3.16 -15.63
CA ARG A 41 -2.10 -2.81 -16.49
C ARG A 41 -3.36 -2.62 -15.63
N ASP A 42 -4.28 -1.79 -16.10
CA ASP A 42 -5.56 -1.52 -15.44
C ASP A 42 -5.42 -1.01 -13.99
N VAL A 43 -4.45 -0.12 -13.77
CA VAL A 43 -4.19 0.48 -12.46
C VAL A 43 -4.99 1.75 -12.28
N HIS A 44 -5.71 1.82 -11.17
CA HIS A 44 -6.30 3.06 -10.68
C HIS A 44 -5.30 3.74 -9.73
N TRP A 45 -4.71 4.86 -10.18
CA TRP A 45 -3.75 5.60 -9.39
C TRP A 45 -4.46 6.46 -8.35
N VAL A 46 -3.87 6.56 -7.16
CA VAL A 46 -4.44 7.34 -6.05
C VAL A 46 -3.42 8.22 -5.37
N THR A 47 -3.94 9.24 -4.69
CA THR A 47 -3.19 10.12 -3.79
C THR A 47 -2.73 9.36 -2.55
N PRO A 48 -1.42 9.34 -2.25
CA PRO A 48 -0.82 8.56 -1.18
C PRO A 48 -1.09 9.21 0.19
N GLU A 49 -2.36 9.31 0.58
CA GLU A 49 -2.79 9.88 1.86
C GLU A 49 -3.20 8.81 2.88
N LEU A 50 -3.54 7.61 2.41
CA LEU A 50 -3.96 6.51 3.26
C LEU A 50 -2.75 5.68 3.71
N VAL A 51 -2.70 5.38 5.01
CA VAL A 51 -1.72 4.44 5.58
C VAL A 51 -2.40 3.11 5.84
N GLY A 52 -1.93 2.07 5.16
CA GLY A 52 -2.30 0.69 5.44
C GLY A 52 -1.32 0.03 6.40
N GLU A 53 -1.84 -0.82 7.28
CA GLU A 53 -1.06 -1.80 8.02
C GLU A 53 -1.09 -3.13 7.28
N PHE A 54 0.08 -3.74 7.13
CA PHE A 54 0.24 -4.99 6.41
C PHE A 54 1.11 -5.93 7.24
N GLY A 55 0.64 -7.16 7.42
CA GLY A 55 1.44 -8.26 7.95
C GLY A 55 2.20 -8.93 6.80
N PHE A 56 3.48 -9.22 6.98
CA PHE A 56 4.31 -9.89 5.98
C PHE A 56 5.34 -10.77 6.70
N THR A 57 5.92 -11.75 5.99
CA THR A 57 6.88 -12.68 6.61
C THR A 57 8.30 -12.14 6.60
N GLU A 58 8.74 -11.55 5.48
CA GLU A 58 10.08 -11.01 5.31
C GLU A 58 10.13 -9.96 4.18
N TRP A 59 11.17 -9.13 4.19
CA TRP A 59 11.53 -8.28 3.05
C TRP A 59 12.41 -9.05 2.07
N THR A 60 12.02 -9.06 0.80
CA THR A 60 12.88 -9.61 -0.27
C THR A 60 14.11 -8.72 -0.51
N ARG A 61 15.17 -9.29 -1.11
CA ARG A 61 16.37 -8.52 -1.54
C ARG A 61 16.05 -7.35 -2.47
N LYS A 62 14.93 -7.41 -3.18
CA LYS A 62 14.42 -6.34 -4.06
C LYS A 62 13.54 -5.31 -3.34
N GLY A 63 13.46 -5.34 -2.00
CA GLY A 63 12.68 -4.38 -1.21
C GLY A 63 11.15 -4.58 -1.26
N ARG A 64 10.69 -5.76 -1.68
CA ARG A 64 9.25 -6.12 -1.72
C ARG A 64 8.85 -6.99 -0.53
N LEU A 65 7.60 -6.92 -0.12
CA LEU A 65 7.03 -7.75 0.94
C LEU A 65 6.81 -9.19 0.45
N ARG A 66 7.20 -10.19 1.25
CA ARG A 66 6.89 -11.60 1.00
C ARG A 66 5.61 -12.00 1.78
N HIS A 67 4.67 -12.64 1.08
CA HIS A 67 3.35 -13.03 1.60
C HIS A 67 2.62 -11.90 2.36
N PRO A 68 2.47 -10.70 1.74
CA PRO A 68 1.78 -9.61 2.41
C PRO A 68 0.30 -9.91 2.58
N ARG A 69 -0.24 -9.50 3.73
CA ARG A 69 -1.66 -9.56 4.09
C ARG A 69 -2.07 -8.20 4.65
N PHE A 70 -3.20 -7.69 4.19
CA PHE A 70 -3.74 -6.45 4.72
C PHE A 70 -4.30 -6.67 6.13
N LEU A 71 -4.00 -5.76 7.05
CA LEU A 71 -4.47 -5.81 8.44
C LEU A 71 -5.47 -4.70 8.75
N GLY A 72 -5.34 -3.53 8.11
CA GLY A 72 -6.27 -2.42 8.31
C GLY A 72 -5.72 -1.08 7.83
N ILE A 73 -6.55 -0.04 7.93
CA ILE A 73 -6.11 1.35 7.69
C ILE A 73 -5.75 1.99 9.04
N ARG A 74 -4.53 2.51 9.12
CA ARG A 74 -4.04 3.32 10.24
C ARG A 74 -4.49 4.76 10.03
N LYS A 75 -5.49 5.18 10.79
CA LYS A 75 -5.95 6.58 10.80
C LYS A 75 -5.11 7.47 11.73
N ASP A 76 -4.29 6.84 12.56
CA ASP A 76 -3.42 7.45 13.57
C ASP A 76 -2.04 7.85 13.03
N LYS A 77 -1.63 7.34 11.86
CA LYS A 77 -0.34 7.66 11.22
C LYS A 77 -0.55 8.43 9.91
N LYS A 78 0.27 9.47 9.68
CA LYS A 78 0.30 10.18 8.39
C LYS A 78 1.20 9.41 7.42
N ALA A 79 0.85 9.43 6.13
CA ALA A 79 1.61 8.71 5.09
C ALA A 79 3.10 9.09 5.04
N LYS A 80 3.43 10.33 5.38
CA LYS A 80 4.80 10.83 5.45
C LYS A 80 5.65 10.21 6.58
N ASP A 81 5.02 9.65 7.61
CA ASP A 81 5.70 9.07 8.77
C ASP A 81 5.95 7.56 8.60
N VAL A 82 5.58 7.00 7.45
CA VAL A 82 5.78 5.59 7.12
C VAL A 82 7.17 5.40 6.53
N HIS A 83 8.03 4.74 7.29
CA HIS A 83 9.36 4.34 6.85
C HIS A 83 9.48 2.82 6.81
N ARG A 84 10.39 2.31 5.98
CA ARG A 84 10.73 0.88 5.97
C ARG A 84 11.27 0.51 7.35
N GLU A 85 10.49 -0.24 8.12
CA GLU A 85 10.97 -0.81 9.38
C GLU A 85 12.15 -1.74 9.08
N ARG A 86 13.32 -1.38 9.60
CA ARG A 86 14.45 -2.31 9.67
C ARG A 86 14.06 -3.31 10.74
N ALA A 87 14.05 -4.60 10.40
CA ALA A 87 13.99 -5.65 11.41
C ALA A 87 15.11 -5.35 12.42
N GLY A 88 14.74 -5.01 13.66
CA GLY A 88 15.67 -4.94 14.76
C GLY A 88 16.35 -6.29 14.87
N GLY A 89 17.68 -6.29 14.88
CA GLY A 89 18.47 -7.48 15.19
C GLY A 89 18.22 -7.95 16.61
#